data_AF-A0A3C1PNQ9-F1
#
_entry.id   AF-A0A3C1PNQ9-F1
#
_cell.length_a   1.000
_cell.length_b   1.000
_cell.length_c   1.000
_cell.angle_alpha   90.00
_cell.angle_beta   90.00
_cell.angle_gamma   90.00
#
_symmetry.space_group_name_H-M   'P 1'
#
loop_
_entity.id
_entity.type
_entity.pdbx_description
1 polymer ?
#
loop_
_entity_poly.entity_id
_entity_poly.type
_entity_poly.pdbx_seq_one_letter_code
_entity_poly.pdbx_strand_id
1 'polypeptide(L)'
;MKCVKCEAEIRCKLSIKTEEDDRPIEINYQWWSCENCGTKYFAILEDSNVNMFDDRLLHKGYLADTHKWQESINWAMKCPKSNNSACNCEVHKTISSSNFYGESAWYTYE
;
A
#
# COMPACT_ATOMS: atom_id res chain seq x y z
N MET A 1 9.62 8.49 3.80
CA MET A 1 8.45 9.38 3.97
C MET A 1 8.31 9.83 5.41
N LYS A 2 7.69 10.99 5.64
CA LYS A 2 7.50 11.59 6.98
C LYS A 2 6.03 11.54 7.42
N CYS A 3 5.81 11.45 8.73
CA CYS A 3 4.50 11.47 9.36
C CYS A 3 3.91 12.89 9.29
N VAL A 4 2.69 13.03 8.73
CA VAL A 4 2.01 14.34 8.65
C VAL A 4 1.61 14.94 10.00
N LYS A 5 1.70 14.18 11.10
CA LYS A 5 1.32 14.66 12.45
C LYS A 5 2.51 15.09 13.31
N CYS A 6 3.69 14.48 13.12
CA CYS A 6 4.86 14.74 13.98
C CYS A 6 6.20 14.78 13.24
N GLU A 7 6.19 14.73 11.90
CA GLU A 7 7.34 14.80 11.00
C GLU A 7 8.41 13.69 11.16
N ALA A 8 8.26 12.79 12.14
CA ALA A 8 9.08 11.60 12.29
C ALA A 8 8.93 10.66 11.09
N GLU A 9 9.88 9.75 10.91
CA GLU A 9 9.82 8.75 9.85
C GLU A 9 8.65 7.78 10.05
N ILE A 10 8.00 7.42 8.94
CA ILE A 10 7.01 6.34 8.90
C ILE A 10 7.63 5.08 8.29
N ARG A 11 7.17 3.92 8.75
CA ARG A 11 7.65 2.61 8.28
C ARG A 11 6.51 1.78 7.69
N CYS A 12 6.80 1.13 6.56
CA CYS A 12 5.94 0.11 5.98
C CYS A 12 5.98 -1.14 6.87
N LYS A 13 4.81 -1.63 7.26
CA LYS A 13 4.62 -2.81 8.12
C LYS A 13 4.25 -4.04 7.31
N LEU A 14 3.55 -3.86 6.19
CA LEU A 14 3.20 -4.93 5.27
C LEU A 14 3.02 -4.34 3.88
N SER A 15 3.40 -5.10 2.86
CA SER A 15 3.12 -4.82 1.45
C SER A 15 2.57 -6.09 0.82
N ILE A 16 1.41 -6.01 0.17
CA ILE A 16 0.88 -7.07 -0.69
C ILE A 16 1.13 -6.64 -2.13
N LYS A 17 1.92 -7.42 -2.87
CA LYS A 17 2.21 -7.18 -4.27
C LYS A 17 1.20 -7.93 -5.14
N THR A 18 0.54 -7.22 -6.05
CA THR A 18 -0.39 -7.79 -7.04
C THR A 18 0.01 -7.33 -8.44
N GLU A 19 -0.32 -8.13 -9.44
CA GLU A 19 -0.25 -7.74 -10.86
C GLU A 19 -1.68 -7.64 -11.38
N GLU A 20 -1.98 -6.62 -12.19
CA GLU A 20 -3.24 -6.61 -12.93
C GLU A 20 -3.10 -7.51 -14.17
N ASP A 21 -4.02 -8.45 -14.37
CA ASP A 21 -3.97 -9.36 -15.53
C ASP A 21 -4.12 -8.59 -16.87
N ASP A 22 -4.85 -7.47 -16.86
CA ASP A 22 -5.19 -6.69 -18.05
C ASP A 22 -4.16 -5.61 -18.43
N ARG A 23 -3.22 -5.28 -17.53
CA ARG A 23 -2.21 -4.24 -17.75
C ARG A 23 -0.91 -4.63 -17.05
N PRO A 24 0.29 -4.40 -17.64
CA PRO A 24 1.56 -4.67 -16.99
C PRO A 24 1.86 -3.61 -15.91
N ILE A 25 0.98 -3.50 -14.93
CA ILE A 25 1.08 -2.61 -13.78
C ILE A 25 1.21 -3.50 -12.55
N GLU A 26 2.31 -3.34 -11.83
CA GLU A 26 2.45 -3.93 -10.52
C GLU A 26 1.87 -2.95 -9.48
N ILE A 27 0.96 -3.46 -8.65
CA ILE A 27 0.33 -2.67 -7.58
C ILE A 27 0.77 -3.25 -6.25
N ASN A 28 1.29 -2.39 -5.38
CA ASN A 28 1.66 -2.73 -4.02
C ASN A 28 0.71 -2.03 -3.05
N TYR A 29 -0.11 -2.81 -2.37
CA TYR A 29 -0.98 -2.34 -1.29
C TYR A 29 -0.22 -2.37 0.03
N GLN A 30 -0.08 -1.24 0.69
CA GLN A 30 0.86 -1.07 1.81
C GLN A 30 0.21 -0.51 3.06
N TRP A 31 0.66 -1.02 4.21
CA TRP A 31 0.25 -0.56 5.53
C TRP A 31 1.44 0.13 6.19
N TRP A 32 1.31 1.41 6.49
CA TRP A 32 2.38 2.19 7.11
C TRP A 32 1.98 2.66 8.50
N SER A 33 2.97 2.86 9.36
CA SER A 33 2.75 3.47 10.68
C SER A 33 3.92 4.35 11.10
N CYS A 34 3.60 5.46 11.76
CA CYS A 34 4.56 6.25 12.53
C CYS A 34 4.87 5.54 13.86
N GLU A 35 6.15 5.27 14.12
CA GLU A 35 6.56 4.66 15.40
C GLU A 35 6.60 5.67 16.55
N ASN A 36 6.64 6.97 16.25
CA ASN A 36 6.66 8.03 17.26
C ASN A 36 5.26 8.35 17.81
N CYS A 37 4.30 8.70 16.93
CA CYS A 37 2.95 9.11 17.35
C CYS A 37 1.86 8.07 17.09
N GLY A 38 2.21 6.91 16.52
CA GLY A 38 1.28 5.81 16.27
C GLY A 38 0.32 6.00 15.09
N THR A 39 0.34 7.16 14.42
CA THR A 39 -0.54 7.43 13.26
C THR A 39 -0.36 6.36 12.18
N LYS A 40 -1.49 5.91 11.61
CA LYS A 40 -1.57 4.82 10.66
C LYS A 40 -1.92 5.35 9.28
N TYR A 41 -1.41 4.65 8.26
CA TYR A 41 -1.67 5.01 6.88
C TYR A 41 -1.87 3.77 6.02
N PHE A 42 -2.74 3.92 5.04
CA PHE A 42 -2.82 3.05 3.89
C PHE A 42 -2.03 3.70 2.75
N ALA A 43 -1.37 2.90 1.93
CA ALA A 43 -0.73 3.41 0.73
C ALA A 43 -0.87 2.45 -0.44
N ILE A 44 -0.88 3.00 -1.64
CA ILE A 44 -0.88 2.27 -2.91
C ILE A 44 0.33 2.77 -3.69
N LEU A 45 1.18 1.82 -4.06
CA LEU A 45 2.35 2.05 -4.90
C LEU A 45 2.11 1.34 -6.23
N GLU A 46 1.92 2.12 -7.29
CA GLU A 46 1.69 1.66 -8.66
C GLU A 46 2.98 1.83 -9.45
N ASP A 47 3.46 0.72 -10.02
CA ASP A 47 4.62 0.68 -10.92
C ASP A 47 4.10 0.32 -12.32
N SER A 48 3.98 1.33 -13.17
CA SER A 48 3.47 1.17 -14.53
C SER A 48 4.63 0.93 -15.50
N ASN A 49 4.88 -0.34 -15.85
CA ASN A 49 5.84 -0.71 -16.89
C ASN A 49 5.28 -0.54 -18.33
N VAL A 50 4.19 0.22 -18.48
CA VAL A 50 3.37 0.24 -19.71
C VAL A 50 4.07 0.96 -20.86
N ASN A 51 5.05 1.84 -20.59
CA ASN A 51 5.81 2.52 -21.64
C ASN A 51 7.30 2.57 -21.28
N MET A 52 8.14 2.08 -22.19
CA MET A 52 9.62 2.15 -22.20
C MET A 52 10.23 3.58 -22.04
N PHE A 53 9.38 4.60 -21.92
CA PHE A 53 9.73 6.02 -21.86
C PHE A 53 9.14 6.75 -20.65
N ASP A 54 8.35 6.06 -19.81
CA ASP A 54 7.66 6.68 -18.67
C ASP A 54 7.56 5.69 -17.51
N ASP A 55 8.73 5.30 -16.97
CA ASP A 55 8.88 4.52 -15.73
C ASP A 55 8.45 5.38 -14.53
N ARG A 56 7.15 5.63 -14.41
CA ARG A 56 6.62 6.45 -13.31
C ARG A 56 6.18 5.58 -12.16
N LEU A 57 6.84 5.80 -11.02
CA LEU A 57 6.46 5.21 -9.76
C LEU A 57 5.48 6.14 -9.05
N LEU A 58 4.21 5.73 -8.99
CA LEU A 58 3.15 6.51 -8.35
C LEU A 58 2.87 5.99 -6.95
N HIS A 59 3.11 6.83 -5.94
CA HIS A 59 2.86 6.45 -4.54
C HIS A 59 1.85 7.39 -3.88
N LYS A 60 0.69 6.82 -3.55
CA LYS A 60 -0.42 7.50 -2.89
C LYS A 60 -0.54 7.03 -1.46
N GLY A 61 -0.57 7.94 -0.49
CA GLY A 61 -0.79 7.63 0.92
C GLY A 61 -1.99 8.34 1.50
N TYR A 62 -2.67 7.66 2.42
CA TYR A 62 -3.90 8.12 3.06
C TYR A 62 -3.82 7.89 4.56
N LEU A 63 -4.26 8.87 5.35
CA LEU A 63 -4.50 8.70 6.78
C LEU A 63 -5.56 7.62 6.99
N ALA A 64 -5.22 6.61 7.78
CA ALA A 64 -6.11 5.51 8.07
C ALA A 64 -6.72 5.64 9.48
N ASP A 65 -7.98 5.30 9.60
CA ASP A 65 -8.57 5.01 10.90
C ASP A 65 -7.85 3.81 11.54
N THR A 66 -7.49 3.93 12.83
CA THR A 66 -6.68 2.93 13.52
C THR A 66 -7.35 1.56 13.57
N HIS A 67 -8.68 1.51 13.79
CA HIS A 67 -9.41 0.25 13.87
C HIS A 67 -9.45 -0.44 12.51
N LYS A 68 -9.85 0.29 11.47
CA LYS A 68 -9.87 -0.23 10.09
C LYS A 68 -8.49 -0.69 9.63
N TRP A 69 -7.45 0.06 9.97
CA TRP A 69 -6.07 -0.30 9.66
C TRP A 69 -5.68 -1.62 10.33
N GLN A 70 -6.02 -1.78 11.61
CA GLN A 70 -5.69 -2.99 12.37
C GLN A 70 -6.44 -4.22 11.87
N GLU A 71 -7.73 -4.10 11.53
CA GLU A 71 -8.50 -5.19 10.94
C GLU A 71 -7.93 -5.61 9.58
N SER A 72 -7.65 -4.61 8.73
CA SER A 72 -7.12 -4.83 7.38
C SER A 72 -5.74 -5.49 7.40
N ILE A 73 -4.81 -5.01 8.24
CA ILE A 73 -3.46 -5.60 8.31
C ILE A 73 -3.50 -7.03 8.89
N ASN A 74 -4.37 -7.29 9.88
CA ASN A 74 -4.53 -8.64 10.45
C ASN A 74 -5.06 -9.63 9.41
N TRP A 75 -5.98 -9.18 8.56
CA TRP A 75 -6.46 -9.99 7.44
C TRP A 75 -5.35 -10.22 6.40
N ALA A 76 -4.61 -9.17 6.02
CA ALA A 76 -3.55 -9.28 5.02
C ALA A 76 -2.37 -10.15 5.48
N MET A 77 -2.05 -10.17 6.77
CA MET A 77 -1.05 -11.06 7.38
C MET A 77 -1.38 -12.57 7.24
N LYS A 78 -2.61 -12.93 6.84
CA LYS A 78 -2.95 -14.33 6.51
C LYS A 78 -2.26 -14.82 5.24
N CYS A 79 -1.73 -13.93 4.40
CA CYS A 79 -0.93 -14.34 3.26
C CYS A 79 0.49 -14.74 3.68
N PRO A 80 0.93 -15.99 3.43
CA PRO A 80 2.29 -16.42 3.77
C PRO A 80 3.35 -15.92 2.78
N LYS A 81 2.94 -15.36 1.63
CA LYS A 81 3.82 -14.93 0.54
C LYS A 81 3.38 -13.56 0.01
N SER A 82 3.32 -12.56 0.88
CA SER A 82 2.83 -11.20 0.59
C SER A 82 3.50 -10.51 -0.60
N ASN A 83 4.77 -10.81 -0.85
CA ASN A 83 5.57 -10.18 -1.90
C ASN A 83 5.56 -10.97 -3.22
N ASN A 84 4.83 -12.09 -3.30
CA ASN A 84 4.72 -12.90 -4.50
C ASN A 84 3.39 -12.58 -5.20
N SER A 85 3.46 -11.79 -6.26
CA SER A 85 2.31 -11.41 -7.10
C SER A 85 1.56 -12.61 -7.68
N ALA A 86 2.25 -13.74 -7.92
CA ALA A 86 1.61 -14.98 -8.37
C ALA A 86 0.92 -15.78 -7.24
N CYS A 87 0.81 -15.21 -6.03
CA CYS A 87 0.13 -15.86 -4.92
C CYS A 87 -1.39 -15.87 -5.13
N ASN A 88 -1.98 -17.06 -5.23
CA ASN A 88 -3.42 -17.24 -5.44
C ASN A 88 -4.25 -17.31 -4.13
N CYS A 89 -3.74 -16.78 -3.02
CA CYS A 89 -4.47 -16.82 -1.75
C CYS A 89 -5.67 -15.85 -1.75
N GLU A 90 -6.61 -16.06 -0.83
CA GLU A 90 -7.80 -15.20 -0.69
C GLU A 90 -7.43 -13.72 -0.56
N VAL A 91 -6.32 -13.40 0.14
CA VAL A 91 -5.86 -12.02 0.30
C VAL A 91 -5.54 -11.36 -1.04
N HIS A 92 -4.76 -12.01 -1.91
CA HIS A 92 -4.42 -11.45 -3.21
C HIS A 92 -5.63 -11.38 -4.16
N LYS A 93 -6.60 -12.29 -4.00
CA LYS A 93 -7.80 -12.34 -4.85
C LYS A 93 -8.84 -11.26 -4.54
N THR A 94 -8.88 -10.76 -3.30
CA THR A 94 -9.92 -9.82 -2.86
C THR A 94 -9.40 -8.47 -2.44
N ILE A 95 -8.07 -8.30 -2.33
CA ILE A 95 -7.48 -6.99 -2.08
C ILE A 95 -7.76 -6.05 -3.26
N SER A 96 -8.11 -4.82 -2.93
CA SER A 96 -8.47 -3.81 -3.92
C SER A 96 -8.20 -2.41 -3.39
N SER A 97 -8.02 -1.46 -4.31
CA SER A 97 -7.83 -0.05 -4.00
C SER A 97 -9.02 0.56 -3.24
N SER A 98 -10.24 0.03 -3.40
CA SER A 98 -11.42 0.49 -2.68
C SER A 98 -11.32 0.31 -1.16
N ASN A 99 -10.43 -0.57 -0.68
CA ASN A 99 -10.18 -0.77 0.75
C ASN A 99 -9.14 0.22 1.31
N PHE A 100 -8.50 1.02 0.46
CA PHE A 100 -7.38 1.91 0.78
C PHE A 100 -7.79 3.36 0.54
N TYR A 101 -8.46 3.96 1.53
CA TYR A 101 -8.97 5.33 1.45
C TYR A 101 -8.79 6.08 2.76
N GLY A 102 -8.87 7.41 2.68
CA GLY A 102 -8.74 8.31 3.81
C GLY A 102 -8.39 9.73 3.36
N GLU A 103 -8.09 10.61 4.32
CA GLU A 103 -7.54 11.92 4.02
C GLU A 103 -6.15 11.75 3.36
N SER A 104 -5.91 12.43 2.23
CA SER A 104 -4.63 12.33 1.53
C SER A 104 -3.48 12.81 2.43
N ALA A 105 -2.44 11.98 2.54
CA ALA A 105 -1.26 12.26 3.34
C ALA A 105 -0.02 12.55 2.48
N TRP A 106 0.14 11.83 1.37
CA TRP A 106 1.17 12.12 0.37
C TRP A 106 0.75 11.62 -1.01
N TYR A 107 1.44 12.18 -2.00
CA TYR A 107 1.30 11.83 -3.39
C TYR A 107 2.62 12.15 -4.09
N THR A 108 3.37 11.13 -4.49
CA THR A 108 4.68 11.30 -5.14
C THR A 108 4.71 10.62 -6.50
N TYR A 109 5.40 11.27 -7.43
CA TYR A 109 5.82 10.72 -8.71
C TYR A 109 7.35 10.69 -8.69
N GLU A 110 7.91 9.50 -8.65
CA GLU A 110 9.37 9.28 -8.78
C GLU A 110 9.68 8.60 -10.11
#